data_AF-A0AA39UKJ3-F1
#
_entry.id   AF-A0AA39UKJ3-F1
#
_cell.length_a   1.000
_cell.length_b   1.000
_cell.length_c   1.000
_cell.angle_alpha   90.00
_cell.angle_beta   90.00
_cell.angle_gamma   90.00
#
_symmetry.space_group_name_H-M   'P 1'
#
loop_
_entity.id
_entity.type
_entity.pdbx_description
1 polymer ?
#
loop_
_entity_poly.entity_id
_entity_poly.type
_entity_poly.pdbx_seq_one_letter_code
_entity_poly.pdbx_strand_id
1 'polypeptide(L)'
;HCFAGEYYSRFVPPEDIQCPCGEHLQSREHIIRDCPRYDGHRESLHKVSRDIYLPDILGTNEGIGALASFLEKSGAFTKTGNPKRAPFRPSLDEEELMLQEWLRDFDLEPGEDPGG
;
A
#
# COMPACT_ATOMS: atom_id res chain seq x y z
N HIS A 1 8.21 2.37 3.07
CA HIS A 1 8.75 1.23 2.28
C HIS A 1 7.87 1.01 1.06
N CYS A 2 8.47 0.70 -0.10
CA CYS A 2 7.77 0.43 -1.37
C CYS A 2 8.02 -1.04 -1.74
N PHE A 3 6.95 -1.82 -1.96
CA PHE A 3 7.07 -3.23 -2.37
C PHE A 3 7.20 -3.30 -3.89
N ALA A 4 8.44 -3.15 -4.37
CA ALA A 4 8.81 -3.14 -5.79
C ALA A 4 10.13 -3.91 -6.01
N GLY A 5 10.31 -4.51 -7.18
CA GLY A 5 11.53 -5.24 -7.55
C GLY A 5 12.79 -4.35 -7.51
N GLU A 6 12.67 -3.06 -7.84
CA GLU A 6 13.75 -2.07 -7.67
C GLU A 6 14.21 -1.93 -6.20
N TYR A 7 13.29 -2.07 -5.25
CA TYR A 7 13.59 -2.04 -3.83
C TYR A 7 14.21 -3.37 -3.38
N TYR A 8 13.59 -4.49 -3.75
CA TYR A 8 14.07 -5.83 -3.36
C TYR A 8 15.47 -6.12 -3.88
N SER A 9 15.76 -5.82 -5.14
CA SER A 9 17.09 -6.00 -5.72
C SER A 9 18.22 -5.33 -4.93
N ARG A 10 17.92 -4.24 -4.21
CA ARG A 10 18.90 -3.47 -3.42
C ARG A 10 18.92 -3.84 -1.95
N PHE A 11 17.76 -4.10 -1.37
CA PHE A 11 17.60 -4.16 0.09
C PHE A 11 17.12 -5.52 0.60
N VAL A 12 16.58 -6.38 -0.27
CA VAL A 12 16.13 -7.74 0.07
C VAL A 12 16.45 -8.70 -1.09
N PRO A 13 17.74 -8.95 -1.40
CA PRO A 13 18.15 -9.70 -2.61
C PRO A 13 17.53 -11.09 -2.82
N PRO A 14 17.14 -11.85 -1.77
CA PRO A 14 16.46 -13.13 -1.95
C PRO A 14 15.02 -13.04 -2.47
N GLU A 15 14.38 -11.87 -2.38
CA GLU A 15 12.99 -11.69 -2.84
C GLU A 15 12.91 -11.62 -4.36
N ASP A 16 11.80 -12.11 -4.91
CA ASP A 16 11.55 -12.04 -6.35
C ASP A 16 11.35 -10.59 -6.81
N ILE A 17 12.07 -10.21 -7.86
CA ILE A 17 12.05 -8.87 -8.45
C ILE A 17 11.12 -8.79 -9.67
N GLN A 18 10.67 -9.93 -10.19
CA GLN A 18 9.83 -10.01 -11.37
C GLN A 18 8.41 -9.54 -11.03
N CYS A 19 7.76 -8.91 -12.00
CA CYS A 19 6.35 -8.58 -11.84
C CYS A 19 5.50 -9.82 -12.13
N PRO A 20 4.42 -10.09 -11.36
CA PRO A 20 3.49 -11.17 -11.66
C PRO A 20 2.83 -11.09 -13.05
N CYS A 21 2.91 -9.95 -13.74
CA CYS A 21 2.44 -9.81 -15.13
C CYS A 21 3.41 -10.41 -16.17
N GLY A 22 4.60 -10.86 -15.75
CA GLY A 22 5.65 -11.41 -16.63
C GLY A 22 6.80 -10.46 -16.92
N GLU A 23 6.74 -9.20 -16.46
CA GLU A 23 7.86 -8.25 -16.61
C GLU A 23 9.06 -8.68 -15.75
N HIS A 24 10.27 -8.56 -16.30
CA HIS A 24 11.48 -9.06 -15.63
C HIS A 24 11.86 -8.26 -14.38
N LEU A 25 11.39 -7.01 -14.29
CA LEU A 25 11.65 -6.13 -13.16
C LEU A 25 10.41 -5.31 -12.85
N GLN A 26 9.94 -5.43 -11.62
CA GLN A 26 8.87 -4.59 -11.10
C GLN A 26 9.41 -3.19 -10.77
N SER A 27 9.49 -2.32 -11.77
CA SER A 27 9.86 -0.90 -11.62
C SER A 27 8.65 -0.02 -11.30
N ARG A 28 8.91 1.16 -10.72
CA ARG A 28 7.84 2.15 -10.49
C ARG A 28 7.16 2.58 -11.79
N GLU A 29 7.96 2.80 -12.83
CA GLU A 29 7.47 3.20 -14.15
C GLU A 29 6.58 2.12 -14.77
N HIS A 30 7.04 0.87 -14.77
CA HIS A 30 6.24 -0.25 -15.23
C HIS A 30 4.91 -0.34 -14.47
N ILE A 31 4.93 -0.30 -13.14
CA ILE A 31 3.71 -0.45 -12.33
C ILE A 31 2.70 0.66 -12.60
N ILE A 32 3.17 1.90 -12.73
CA ILE A 32 2.29 3.06 -12.95
C ILE A 32 1.77 3.09 -14.40
N ARG A 33 2.65 2.93 -15.39
CA ARG A 33 2.31 3.15 -16.81
C ARG A 33 1.92 1.89 -17.57
N ASP A 34 2.64 0.79 -17.37
CA ASP A 34 2.66 -0.32 -18.34
C ASP A 34 2.00 -1.62 -17.84
N CYS A 35 2.07 -1.91 -16.53
CA CYS A 35 1.63 -3.17 -15.92
C CYS A 35 0.15 -3.51 -16.20
N PRO A 36 -0.17 -4.59 -16.93
CA PRO A 36 -1.55 -4.97 -17.26
C PRO A 36 -2.42 -5.23 -16.03
N ARG A 37 -1.82 -5.62 -14.90
CA ARG A 37 -2.51 -5.89 -13.64
C ARG A 37 -3.31 -4.69 -13.13
N TYR A 38 -2.87 -3.47 -13.44
CA TYR A 38 -3.44 -2.24 -12.89
C TYR A 38 -4.16 -1.39 -13.94
N ASP A 39 -4.35 -1.90 -15.14
CA ASP A 39 -4.92 -1.16 -16.27
C ASP A 39 -6.30 -0.58 -15.95
N GLY A 40 -7.16 -1.40 -15.34
CA GLY A 40 -8.51 -0.98 -14.91
C GLY A 40 -8.55 0.11 -13.82
N HIS A 41 -7.41 0.50 -13.25
CA HIS A 41 -7.32 1.56 -12.24
C HIS A 41 -6.66 2.84 -12.75
N ARG A 42 -6.21 2.88 -14.02
CA ARG A 42 -5.47 4.03 -14.60
C ARG A 42 -6.33 5.21 -15.03
N GLU A 43 -7.65 5.12 -14.94
CA GLU A 43 -8.55 6.18 -15.38
C GLU A 43 -8.22 7.53 -14.73
N SER A 44 -7.85 7.55 -13.44
CA SER A 44 -7.44 8.79 -12.76
C SER A 44 -6.16 9.38 -13.35
N LEU A 45 -5.21 8.54 -13.74
CA LEU A 45 -3.94 8.97 -14.34
C LEU A 45 -4.15 9.50 -15.76
N HIS A 46 -4.97 8.82 -16.57
CA HIS A 46 -5.29 9.25 -17.94
C HIS A 46 -6.00 10.60 -18.00
N LYS A 47 -6.74 10.98 -16.95
CA LYS A 47 -7.36 12.31 -16.84
C LYS A 47 -6.32 13.44 -16.74
N VAL A 48 -5.18 13.17 -16.10
CA VAL A 48 -4.09 14.14 -15.93
C VAL A 48 -3.14 14.12 -17.12
N SER A 49 -2.71 12.93 -17.55
CA SER A 49 -1.80 12.75 -18.67
C SER A 49 -2.23 11.52 -19.48
N ARG A 50 -2.65 11.75 -20.72
CA ARG A 50 -3.22 10.71 -21.59
C ARG A 50 -2.27 9.52 -21.76
N ASP A 51 -0.97 9.78 -21.90
CA ASP A 51 0.06 8.75 -22.05
C ASP A 51 0.77 8.42 -20.72
N ILE A 52 0.24 8.93 -19.59
CA ILE A 52 0.79 8.76 -18.23
C ILE A 52 2.27 9.17 -18.20
N TYR A 53 2.55 10.39 -18.66
CA TYR A 53 3.91 10.93 -18.61
C TYR A 53 4.28 11.21 -17.14
N LEU A 54 5.23 10.46 -16.60
CA LEU A 54 5.58 10.48 -15.17
C LEU A 54 5.91 11.88 -14.63
N PRO A 55 6.61 12.77 -15.35
CA PRO A 55 6.82 14.14 -14.89
C PRO A 55 5.54 14.94 -14.67
N ASP A 56 4.48 14.72 -15.45
CA ASP A 56 3.18 15.38 -15.22
C ASP A 56 2.48 14.80 -13.99
N ILE A 57 2.53 13.47 -13.85
CA ILE A 57 1.93 12.75 -12.73
C ILE A 57 2.62 13.09 -11.40
N LEU A 58 3.95 13.21 -11.40
CA LEU A 58 4.75 13.40 -10.18
C LEU A 58 5.08 14.87 -9.90
N GLY A 59 5.00 15.73 -10.92
CA GLY A 59 5.38 17.14 -10.85
C GLY A 59 4.22 18.11 -10.58
N THR A 60 2.97 17.63 -10.57
CA THR A 60 1.78 18.48 -10.39
C THR A 60 0.94 18.01 -9.21
N ASN A 61 0.24 18.94 -8.54
CA ASN A 61 -0.68 18.58 -7.43
C ASN A 61 -1.84 17.69 -7.92
N GLU A 62 -2.34 17.96 -9.13
CA GLU A 62 -3.38 17.14 -9.75
C GLU A 62 -2.88 15.72 -10.03
N GLY A 63 -1.69 15.59 -10.61
CA GLY A 63 -1.02 14.31 -10.84
C GLY A 63 -0.78 13.52 -9.55
N ILE A 64 -0.33 14.20 -8.48
CA ILE A 64 -0.15 13.57 -7.17
C ILE A 64 -1.49 13.06 -6.61
N GLY A 65 -2.57 13.84 -6.73
CA GLY A 65 -3.91 13.41 -6.32
C GLY A 65 -4.44 12.23 -7.14
N ALA A 66 -4.21 12.25 -8.45
CA ALA A 66 -4.55 11.14 -9.34
C ALA A 66 -3.75 9.86 -9.03
N LEU A 67 -2.47 10.01 -8.71
CA LEU A 67 -1.60 8.90 -8.28
C LEU A 67 -2.04 8.33 -6.94
N ALA A 68 -2.37 9.18 -5.96
CA ALA A 68 -2.91 8.73 -4.68
C ALA A 68 -4.19 7.90 -4.88
N SER A 69 -5.12 8.38 -5.71
CA SER A 69 -6.35 7.67 -6.06
C SER A 69 -6.08 6.34 -6.77
N PHE A 70 -5.10 6.30 -7.67
CA PHE A 70 -4.66 5.07 -8.33
C PHE A 70 -4.13 4.06 -7.32
N LEU A 71 -3.24 4.48 -6.40
CA LEU A 71 -2.63 3.60 -5.40
C LEU A 71 -3.67 3.02 -4.44
N GLU A 72 -4.63 3.83 -4.00
CA GLU A 72 -5.71 3.41 -3.11
C GLU A 72 -6.59 2.33 -3.76
N LYS A 73 -7.02 2.55 -5.01
CA LYS A 73 -7.94 1.65 -5.72
C LYS A 73 -7.27 0.39 -6.25
N SER A 74 -6.01 0.47 -6.66
CA SER A 74 -5.26 -0.64 -7.25
C SER A 74 -4.56 -1.49 -6.19
N GLY A 75 -4.16 -0.90 -5.07
CA GLY A 75 -3.24 -1.53 -4.14
C GLY A 75 -1.84 -1.77 -4.71
N ALA A 76 -1.46 -1.03 -5.77
CA ALA A 76 -0.09 -1.04 -6.26
C ALA A 76 0.90 -0.69 -5.13
N PHE A 77 2.05 -1.35 -5.14
CA PHE A 77 3.10 -1.26 -4.12
C PHE A 77 2.70 -1.70 -2.70
N THR A 78 1.59 -2.43 -2.51
CA THR A 78 1.35 -3.18 -1.27
C THR A 78 2.04 -4.54 -1.34
N LYS A 79 2.26 -5.20 -0.19
CA LYS A 79 2.88 -6.53 -0.12
C LYS A 79 2.16 -7.58 -1.00
N THR A 80 0.84 -7.47 -1.13
CA THR A 80 0.02 -8.41 -1.93
C THR A 80 -0.29 -7.88 -3.32
N GLY A 81 -0.04 -6.60 -3.58
CA GLY A 81 -0.45 -5.89 -4.79
C GLY A 81 -1.97 -5.72 -4.91
N ASN A 82 -2.72 -5.88 -3.82
CA ASN A 82 -4.16 -5.69 -3.73
C ASN A 82 -4.48 -4.52 -2.78
N PRO A 83 -5.64 -3.86 -2.93
CA PRO A 83 -6.04 -2.78 -2.03
C PRO A 83 -6.04 -3.26 -0.58
N LYS A 84 -5.54 -2.43 0.33
CA LYS A 84 -5.67 -2.73 1.75
C LYS A 84 -7.16 -2.76 2.06
N ARG A 85 -7.62 -3.80 2.76
CA ARG A 85 -8.91 -3.71 3.45
C ARG A 85 -8.85 -2.47 4.34
N ALA A 86 -9.95 -1.73 4.40
CA ALA A 86 -10.09 -0.70 5.42
C ALA A 86 -9.63 -1.32 6.75
N PRO A 87 -8.70 -0.69 7.47
CA PRO A 87 -8.26 -1.21 8.75
C PRO A 87 -9.52 -1.51 9.56
N PHE A 88 -9.58 -2.70 10.16
CA PHE A 88 -10.61 -2.98 11.15
C PHE A 88 -10.38 -1.94 12.25
N ARG A 89 -11.23 -0.91 12.24
CA ARG A 89 -11.39 0.00 13.35
C ARG A 89 -12.49 -0.63 14.17
N PRO A 90 -12.15 -1.38 15.25
CA PRO A 90 -13.18 -1.74 16.20
C PRO A 90 -13.92 -0.48 16.63
N SER A 91 -15.21 -0.61 16.96
CA SER A 91 -15.87 0.45 17.70
C SER A 91 -15.14 0.69 19.03
N LEU A 92 -15.36 1.85 19.66
CA LEU A 92 -14.79 2.12 20.99
C LEU A 92 -15.22 1.04 22.00
N ASP A 93 -16.44 0.53 21.88
CA ASP A 93 -16.96 -0.56 22.73
C ASP A 93 -16.21 -1.88 22.48
N GLU A 94 -15.88 -2.20 21.22
CA GLU A 94 -15.09 -3.38 20.85
C GLU A 94 -13.61 -3.23 21.26
N GLU A 95 -13.06 -2.02 21.17
CA GLU A 95 -11.72 -1.68 21.64
C GLU A 95 -11.61 -1.84 23.16
N GLU A 96 -12.61 -1.38 23.91
CA GLU A 96 -12.68 -1.53 25.36
C GLU A 96 -12.78 -3.01 25.77
N LEU A 97 -13.58 -3.81 25.06
CA LEU A 97 -13.67 -5.26 25.29
C LEU A 97 -12.35 -5.98 25.00
N MET A 98 -11.66 -5.61 23.92
CA MET A 98 -10.35 -6.18 23.59
C MET A 98 -9.28 -5.80 24.62
N LEU A 99 -9.30 -4.56 25.13
CA LEU A 99 -8.40 -4.14 26.20
C LEU A 99 -8.71 -4.84 27.51
N GLN A 100 -9.99 -5.06 27.84
CA GLN A 100 -10.39 -5.81 29.03
C GLN A 100 -10.00 -7.29 28.95
N GLU A 101 -10.11 -7.91 27.77
CA GLU A 101 -9.65 -9.28 27.55
C GLU A 101 -8.12 -9.38 27.66
N TRP A 102 -7.39 -8.45 27.03
CA TRP A 102 -5.94 -8.38 27.14
C TRP A 102 -5.46 -8.15 28.59
N LEU A 103 -6.10 -7.24 29.33
CA LEU A 103 -5.79 -7.02 30.76
C LEU A 103 -6.02 -8.28 31.60
N ARG A 104 -7.08 -9.04 31.29
CA ARG A 104 -7.39 -10.32 31.96
C ARG A 104 -6.34 -11.38 31.66
N ASP A 105 -5.82 -11.46 30.44
CA ASP A 105 -4.79 -12.43 30.05
C ASP A 105 -3.43 -12.18 30.74
N PHE A 106 -3.20 -10.95 31.19
CA PHE A 106 -2.00 -10.53 31.91
C PHE A 106 -2.21 -10.32 33.43
N ASP A 107 -3.40 -10.65 33.96
CA ASP A 107 -3.81 -10.41 35.36
C ASP A 107 -3.55 -8.97 35.85
N LEU A 108 -3.69 -7.98 34.95
CA LEU A 108 -3.48 -6.55 35.26
C LEU A 108 -4.81 -5.87 35.57
N GLU A 109 -4.86 -5.08 36.63
CA GLU A 109 -6.02 -4.21 36.86
C GLU A 109 -5.96 -2.97 35.93
N PRO A 110 -7.10 -2.40 35.53
CA PRO A 110 -7.14 -1.22 34.68
C PRO A 110 -6.37 -0.04 35.31
N GLY A 111 -5.23 0.33 34.73
CA GLY A 111 -4.37 1.42 35.20
C GLY A 111 -3.03 0.97 35.79
N GLU A 112 -2.73 -0.33 35.84
CA GLU A 112 -1.39 -0.83 36.14
C GLU A 112 -0.52 -0.88 34.86
N ASP A 113 0.61 -0.18 34.88
CA ASP A 113 1.60 -0.20 33.80
C ASP A 113 2.56 -1.37 34.03
N PRO A 114 2.75 -2.31 33.09
CA PRO A 114 3.63 -3.46 33.29
C PRO A 114 5.14 -3.11 33.33
N GLY A 115 5.50 -1.83 33.20
CA GLY A 115 6.88 -1.34 33.29
C GLY A 115 7.16 -0.64 34.62
N GLY A 116 7.63 -1.39 35.61
CA GLY A 116 8.38 -0.86 36.76
C GLY A 116 9.83 -0.54 36.40
#